data_AF-A0A9X8QR44-F1
#
_entry.id   AF-A0A9X8QR44-F1
#
_cell.length_a   1.000
_cell.length_b   1.000
_cell.length_c   1.000
_cell.angle_alpha   90.00
_cell.angle_beta   90.00
_cell.angle_gamma   90.00
#
_symmetry.space_group_name_H-M   'P 1'
#
loop_
_entity.id
_entity.type
_entity.pdbx_description
1 polymer ?
#
loop_
_entity_poly.entity_id
_entity_poly.type
_entity_poly.pdbx_seq_one_letter_code
_entity_poly.pdbx_strand_id
1 'polypeptide(L)'
;MFTAAFDQSTGMGTYVAMESFEGALHGRSGAFNFAHSATTSGEDRQGEFFVIVPGSGTSELAGITGAGGITVDADGTHRIWFDYDLGK
;
A
#
# COMPACT_ATOMS: atom_id res chain seq x y z
N MET A 1 -2.98 -0.68 -10.55
CA MET A 1 -4.45 -0.56 -10.78
C MET A 1 -5.01 0.34 -9.68
N PHE A 2 -5.84 1.31 -10.02
CA PHE A 2 -6.52 2.17 -9.04
C PHE A 2 -7.97 2.33 -9.48
N THR A 3 -8.92 2.19 -8.56
CA THR A 3 -10.32 2.56 -8.79
C THR A 3 -10.92 3.11 -7.52
N ALA A 4 -11.85 4.05 -7.68
CA ALA A 4 -12.50 4.71 -6.56
C ALA A 4 -13.95 5.06 -6.91
N ALA A 5 -14.79 5.04 -5.88
CA ALA A 5 -16.06 5.74 -5.86
C ALA A 5 -15.93 6.85 -4.81
N PHE A 6 -15.71 8.09 -5.28
CA PHE A 6 -15.38 9.23 -4.43
C PHE A 6 -16.17 10.47 -4.87
N ASP A 7 -16.88 11.07 -3.93
CA ASP A 7 -17.58 12.34 -4.12
C ASP A 7 -16.69 13.49 -3.66
N GLN A 8 -16.22 14.29 -4.62
CA GLN A 8 -15.33 15.42 -4.36
C GLN A 8 -16.01 16.54 -3.55
N SER A 9 -17.34 16.64 -3.58
CA SER A 9 -18.07 17.72 -2.89
C SER A 9 -18.18 17.46 -1.38
N THR A 10 -18.32 16.19 -1.00
CA THR A 10 -18.43 15.77 0.40
C THR A 10 -17.12 15.21 0.97
N GLY A 11 -16.16 14.88 0.10
CA GLY A 11 -14.93 14.20 0.50
C GLY A 11 -15.13 12.75 0.90
N MET A 12 -16.30 12.16 0.63
CA MET A 12 -16.66 10.81 1.03
C MET A 12 -16.36 9.81 -0.09
N GLY A 13 -15.91 8.62 0.28
CA GLY A 13 -15.77 7.55 -0.71
C GLY A 13 -14.85 6.43 -0.30
N THR A 14 -14.69 5.49 -1.21
CA THR A 14 -13.84 4.30 -1.05
C THR A 14 -12.93 4.18 -2.26
N TYR A 15 -11.69 3.77 -2.01
CA TYR A 15 -10.75 3.43 -3.06
C TYR A 15 -10.16 2.05 -2.83
N VAL A 16 -9.75 1.39 -3.92
CA VAL A 16 -8.90 0.21 -3.90
C VAL A 16 -7.77 0.42 -4.90
N ALA A 17 -6.55 0.02 -4.53
CA ALA A 17 -5.41 0.10 -5.41
C ALA A 17 -4.49 -1.13 -5.27
N MET A 18 -3.73 -1.36 -6.33
CA MET A 18 -2.60 -2.27 -6.37
C MET A 18 -1.46 -1.58 -7.09
N GLU A 19 -0.28 -1.64 -6.47
CA GLU A 19 0.93 -0.96 -6.92
C GLU A 19 2.11 -1.93 -6.99
N SER A 20 3.10 -1.57 -7.79
CA SER A 20 4.37 -2.29 -7.93
C SER A 20 5.48 -1.46 -7.32
N PHE A 21 6.27 -2.09 -6.45
CA PHE A 21 7.52 -1.54 -5.94
C PHE A 21 8.70 -2.22 -6.65
N GLU A 22 9.67 -1.43 -7.08
CA GLU A 22 10.99 -1.91 -7.52
C GLU A 22 12.05 -1.05 -6.82
N GLY A 23 12.97 -1.69 -6.11
CA GLY A 23 13.96 -1.00 -5.30
C GLY A 23 14.67 -1.93 -4.33
N ALA A 24 15.08 -1.38 -3.19
CA ALA A 24 15.79 -2.14 -2.17
C ALA A 24 15.15 -1.98 -0.78
N LEU A 25 15.00 -3.08 -0.06
CA LEU A 25 14.60 -3.12 1.35
C LEU A 25 15.77 -3.67 2.18
N HIS A 26 16.24 -2.89 3.17
CA HIS A 26 17.44 -3.23 3.95
C HIS A 26 18.63 -3.70 3.08
N GLY A 27 18.85 -3.05 1.93
CA GLY A 27 19.93 -3.37 1.00
C GLY A 27 19.68 -4.56 0.07
N ARG A 28 18.57 -5.28 0.21
CA ARG A 28 18.18 -6.39 -0.69
C ARG A 28 17.35 -5.86 -1.84
N SER A 29 17.83 -6.07 -3.07
CA SER A 29 17.22 -5.55 -4.28
C SER A 29 16.20 -6.50 -4.88
N GLY A 30 15.09 -5.95 -5.35
CA GLY A 30 14.05 -6.71 -6.04
C GLY A 30 12.80 -5.87 -6.24
N ALA A 31 11.73 -6.57 -6.58
CA ALA A 31 10.41 -5.99 -6.75
C ALA A 31 9.34 -6.84 -6.06
N PHE A 32 8.21 -6.23 -5.72
CA PHE A 32 7.00 -6.90 -5.26
C PHE A 32 5.77 -6.02 -5.54
N ASN A 33 4.58 -6.61 -5.47
CA ASN A 33 3.33 -5.87 -5.56
C ASN A 33 2.68 -5.77 -4.18
N PHE A 34 1.93 -4.70 -3.94
CA PHE A 34 1.10 -4.56 -2.75
C PHE A 34 -0.28 -4.03 -3.13
N ALA A 35 -1.29 -4.40 -2.37
CA ALA A 35 -2.67 -3.93 -2.56
C ALA A 35 -3.15 -3.24 -1.29
N HIS A 36 -3.91 -2.16 -1.46
CA HIS A 36 -4.48 -1.43 -0.35
C HIS A 36 -5.85 -0.83 -0.67
N SER A 37 -6.59 -0.48 0.37
CA SER A 37 -7.88 0.21 0.26
C SER A 37 -8.17 1.00 1.52
N ALA A 38 -9.01 2.02 1.41
CA ALA A 38 -9.66 2.64 2.56
C ALA A 38 -10.96 3.32 2.13
N THR A 39 -11.78 3.60 3.13
CA THR A 39 -12.98 4.44 3.03
C THR A 39 -12.79 5.69 3.87
N THR A 40 -13.37 6.80 3.45
CA THR A 40 -13.44 8.05 4.21
C THR A 40 -14.88 8.54 4.28
N SER A 41 -15.27 9.07 5.43
CA SER A 41 -16.51 9.82 5.63
C SER A 41 -16.31 11.34 5.47
N GLY A 42 -15.18 11.77 4.88
CA GLY A 42 -14.84 13.17 4.63
C GLY A 42 -13.87 13.76 5.66
N GLU A 43 -13.91 13.27 6.90
CA GLU A 43 -13.05 13.75 7.99
C GLU A 43 -12.08 12.67 8.51
N ASP A 44 -12.35 11.41 8.19
CA ASP A 44 -11.64 10.26 8.75
C ASP A 44 -11.15 9.30 7.68
N ARG A 45 -10.43 8.26 8.13
CA ARG A 45 -9.97 7.15 7.31
C ARG A 45 -10.29 5.85 8.03
N GLN A 46 -11.05 4.98 7.38
CA GLN A 46 -11.61 3.76 7.95
C GLN A 46 -11.45 2.58 7.00
N GLY A 47 -11.60 1.37 7.53
CA GLY A 47 -11.62 0.14 6.73
C GLY A 47 -10.32 -0.08 5.96
N GLU A 48 -9.19 0.31 6.56
CA GLU A 48 -7.90 0.23 5.93
C GLU A 48 -7.50 -1.24 5.73
N PHE A 49 -7.09 -1.54 4.51
CA PHE A 49 -6.49 -2.81 4.13
C PHE A 49 -5.17 -2.52 3.46
N PHE A 50 -4.15 -3.31 3.78
CA PHE A 50 -2.86 -3.26 3.13
C PHE A 50 -2.22 -4.64 3.17
N VAL A 51 -1.74 -5.14 2.04
CA VAL A 51 -1.07 -6.43 1.96
C VAL A 51 0.05 -6.38 0.93
N ILE A 52 1.20 -6.97 1.25
CA ILE A 52 2.18 -7.36 0.24
C ILE A 52 1.63 -8.60 -0.46
N VAL A 53 1.39 -8.52 -1.77
CA VAL A 53 0.74 -9.58 -2.54
C VAL A 53 1.59 -10.86 -2.43
N PRO A 54 1.06 -11.95 -1.85
CA PRO A 54 1.83 -13.18 -1.64
C PRO A 54 2.43 -13.72 -2.95
N GLY A 55 3.71 -14.06 -2.92
CA GLY A 55 4.43 -14.61 -4.07
C GLY A 55 4.77 -13.61 -5.18
N SER A 56 4.49 -12.31 -4.99
CA SER A 56 4.86 -11.27 -5.97
C SER A 56 6.32 -10.84 -5.93
N GLY A 57 7.03 -11.21 -4.85
CA GLY A 57 8.44 -10.90 -4.65
C GLY A 57 9.36 -11.49 -5.72
N THR A 58 10.37 -10.73 -6.12
CA THR A 58 11.38 -11.13 -7.12
C THR A 58 12.79 -10.93 -6.58
N SER A 59 13.78 -11.59 -7.19
CA SER A 59 15.21 -11.44 -6.87
C SER A 59 15.48 -11.62 -5.38
N GLU A 60 16.19 -10.69 -4.73
CA GLU A 60 16.48 -10.79 -3.29
C GLU A 60 15.26 -10.50 -2.42
N LEU A 61 14.11 -10.12 -3.00
CA LEU A 61 12.84 -9.98 -2.29
C LEU A 61 11.87 -11.15 -2.60
N ALA A 62 12.34 -12.21 -3.28
CA ALA A 62 11.55 -13.42 -3.47
C ALA A 62 11.09 -14.01 -2.13
N GLY A 63 9.80 -14.35 -2.04
CA GLY A 63 9.21 -14.90 -0.81
C GLY A 63 8.81 -13.85 0.24
N ILE A 64 8.97 -12.54 -0.05
CA ILE A 64 8.49 -11.48 0.85
C ILE A 64 7.00 -11.65 1.19
N THR A 65 6.68 -11.51 2.46
CA THR A 65 5.32 -11.45 2.98
C THR A 65 5.18 -10.26 3.91
N GLY A 66 3.94 -9.82 4.16
CA GLY A 66 3.71 -8.75 5.12
C GLY A 66 2.51 -7.90 4.79
N ALA A 67 2.41 -6.82 5.55
CA ALA A 67 1.39 -5.79 5.44
C ALA A 67 2.08 -4.43 5.50
N GLY A 68 1.37 -3.42 5.99
CA GLY A 68 1.86 -2.06 6.12
C GLY A 68 0.70 -1.10 6.16
N GLY A 69 0.91 0.08 5.61
CA GLY A 69 -0.14 1.07 5.50
C GLY A 69 0.31 2.28 4.72
N ILE A 70 -0.60 3.24 4.68
CA ILE A 70 -0.38 4.52 4.01
C ILE A 70 -0.99 5.63 4.86
N THR A 71 -0.24 6.72 5.01
CA THR A 71 -0.75 7.99 5.54
C THR A 71 -0.44 9.11 4.56
N VAL A 72 -1.18 10.22 4.67
CA VAL A 72 -0.96 11.41 3.85
C VAL A 72 -0.61 12.55 4.79
N ASP A 73 0.59 13.09 4.63
CA ASP A 73 1.08 14.23 5.40
C ASP A 73 0.29 15.50 5.02
N ALA A 74 0.36 16.54 5.85
CA ALA A 74 -0.38 17.80 5.64
C ALA A 74 -0.03 18.52 4.33
N ASP A 75 1.13 18.25 3.74
CA ASP A 75 1.57 18.79 2.44
C ASP A 75 1.10 17.95 1.23
N GLY A 76 0.35 16.87 1.48
CA GLY A 76 -0.12 15.94 0.45
C GLY A 76 0.87 14.82 0.15
N THR A 77 1.99 14.71 0.86
CA THR A 77 2.94 13.61 0.65
C THR A 77 2.36 12.29 1.15
N HIS A 78 2.30 11.29 0.27
CA HIS A 78 1.95 9.93 0.65
C HIS A 78 3.15 9.25 1.32
N ARG A 79 2.94 8.72 2.53
CA ARG A 79 3.91 7.90 3.27
C ARG A 79 3.42 6.47 3.28
N ILE A 80 4.15 5.60 2.59
CA ILE A 80 3.91 4.16 2.57
C ILE A 80 4.97 3.49 3.44
N TRP A 81 4.56 2.56 4.29
CA TRP A 81 5.46 1.70 5.04
C TRP A 81 5.09 0.23 4.84
N PHE A 82 6.08 -0.64 5.02
CA PHE A 82 5.93 -2.08 4.92
C PHE A 82 6.34 -2.72 6.23
N ASP A 83 5.44 -3.50 6.82
CA ASP A 83 5.74 -4.41 7.93
C ASP A 83 5.93 -5.80 7.33
N TYR A 84 7.18 -6.18 7.08
CA TYR A 84 7.51 -7.30 6.20
C TYR A 84 8.43 -8.34 6.85
N ASP A 85 8.32 -9.57 6.36
CA ASP A 85 9.24 -10.67 6.60
C ASP A 85 9.79 -11.17 5.26
N LEU A 86 11.09 -11.47 5.23
CA LEU A 86 11.79 -12.00 4.07
C LEU A 86 12.13 -13.48 4.18
N GLY A 87 11.63 -14.17 5.22
CA GLY A 87 11.83 -15.61 5.44
C GLY A 87 13.31 -15.96 5.44
N LYS A 88 13.96 -15.88 6.61
CA LYS A 88 15.26 -16.55 6.74
C LYS A 88 15.09 -18.07 6.66
#